data_AF-A0A2H0CSK3-F1
#
_entry.id   AF-A0A2H0CSK3-F1
#
_cell.length_a   1.000
_cell.length_b   1.000
_cell.length_c   1.000
_cell.angle_alpha   90.00
_cell.angle_beta   90.00
_cell.angle_gamma   90.00
#
_symmetry.space_group_name_H-M   'P 1'
#
loop_
_entity.id
_entity.type
_entity.pdbx_description
1 polymer ?
#
loop_
_entity_poly.entity_id
_entity_poly.type
_entity_poly.pdbx_seq_one_letter_code
_entity_poly.pdbx_strand_id
1 'polypeptide(L)'
;MQKIEVKQYLVGLELVKMLSLPIMKTLLIFPAQWYPTQPYLSTPYLTSYLRAKGWEVDQRDFNIASYDQFLSAPLLKNAESLMAQRLQTLKNQKSLSIKEKSHMDVLAMGLKFSDRIITGVEEAKSVLRTPERFFDFPSYQQADMVIKSALKLVSDAHAPSVFSLSTFESGTRAEESTRRAHEASRDQATNPFIHLYERILIPGENWQNYDVVGISIIGISQIIPGLTLARLLKEKFPHLHITLGGPIFSVNSGQLIGHPEFFEDFCHSIVTFEGEEPLHRLLTALKAGDALSTVPNLIHLDGREVVHNKERVELRFEEIPGPTFDGLPMHNYLSPYPIIPVLQSRGC
;
A
#
# COMPACT_ATOMS: atom_id res chain seq x y z
N MET A 1 40.43 4.92 46.45
CA MET A 1 39.07 5.48 46.24
C MET A 1 38.78 5.95 44.80
N GLN A 2 39.76 6.22 43.94
CA GLN A 2 39.53 6.78 42.58
C GLN A 2 39.02 5.82 41.48
N LYS A 3 39.10 4.49 41.65
CA LYS A 3 38.68 3.53 40.60
C LYS A 3 37.16 3.25 40.55
N ILE A 4 36.41 3.62 41.59
CA ILE A 4 34.98 3.31 41.70
C ILE A 4 34.14 4.42 41.03
N GLU A 5 34.55 5.70 41.16
CA GLU A 5 33.87 6.84 40.53
C GLU A 5 33.87 6.79 39.01
N VAL A 6 34.99 6.39 38.38
CA VAL A 6 35.10 6.32 36.91
C VAL A 6 34.14 5.27 36.32
N LYS A 7 33.90 4.17 37.04
CA LYS A 7 32.98 3.11 36.60
C LYS A 7 31.51 3.56 36.69
N GLN A 8 31.14 4.33 37.72
CA GLN A 8 29.79 4.91 37.85
C GLN A 8 29.51 5.97 36.78
N TYR A 9 30.50 6.80 36.43
CA TYR A 9 30.36 7.79 35.36
C TYR A 9 30.19 7.16 33.97
N LEU A 10 30.93 6.09 33.66
CA LEU A 10 30.80 5.36 32.39
C LEU A 10 29.42 4.68 32.25
N VAL A 11 28.91 4.06 33.33
CA VAL A 11 27.56 3.48 33.36
C VAL A 11 26.49 4.56 33.23
N GLY A 12 26.68 5.73 33.85
CA GLY A 12 25.78 6.88 33.70
C GLY A 12 25.75 7.44 32.28
N LEU A 13 26.89 7.51 31.58
CA LEU A 13 26.98 7.93 30.18
C LEU A 13 26.38 6.91 29.20
N GLU A 14 26.53 5.60 29.46
CA GLU A 14 25.83 4.55 28.70
C GLU A 14 24.32 4.58 28.92
N LEU A 15 23.85 4.77 30.17
CA LEU A 15 22.42 4.94 30.46
C LEU A 15 21.85 6.20 29.81
N VAL A 16 22.57 7.32 29.82
CA VAL A 16 22.14 8.56 29.16
C VAL A 16 22.15 8.39 27.64
N LYS A 17 23.11 7.67 27.05
CA LYS A 17 23.08 7.29 25.62
C LYS A 17 21.92 6.34 25.30
N MET A 18 21.63 5.36 26.15
CA MET A 18 20.47 4.47 25.99
C MET A 18 19.13 5.21 26.12
N LEU A 19 19.06 6.24 26.97
CA LEU A 19 17.89 7.11 27.15
C LEU A 19 17.76 8.19 26.06
N SER A 20 18.76 8.34 25.18
CA SER A 20 18.79 9.34 24.10
C SER A 20 18.98 8.73 22.71
N LEU A 21 18.86 7.39 22.59
CA LEU A 21 18.66 6.79 21.28
C LEU A 21 17.27 7.25 20.76
N PRO A 22 17.19 7.84 19.55
CA PRO A 22 15.91 8.22 18.99
C PRO A 22 14.98 7.00 19.00
N ILE A 23 13.74 7.22 19.44
CA ILE A 23 12.73 6.18 19.46
C ILE A 23 12.45 5.81 18.01
N MET A 24 12.82 4.59 17.61
CA MET A 24 12.57 4.09 16.27
C MET A 24 11.07 3.94 16.08
N LYS A 25 10.52 4.69 15.13
CA LYS A 25 9.08 4.70 14.87
C LYS A 25 8.77 4.06 13.53
N THR A 26 7.79 3.16 13.54
CA THR A 26 7.41 2.36 12.38
C THR A 26 6.03 2.75 11.86
N LEU A 27 5.87 2.85 10.55
CA LEU A 27 4.58 2.99 9.88
C LEU A 27 4.25 1.71 9.10
N LEU A 28 3.12 1.07 9.42
CA LEU A 28 2.60 -0.06 8.64
C LEU A 28 1.50 0.41 7.70
N ILE A 29 1.64 0.07 6.41
CA ILE A 29 0.72 0.51 5.35
C ILE A 29 0.09 -0.71 4.67
N PHE A 30 -1.23 -0.69 4.59
CA PHE A 30 -1.98 -1.53 3.66
C PHE A 30 -2.21 -0.74 2.37
N PRO A 31 -1.57 -1.11 1.24
CA PRO A 31 -1.63 -0.34 0.00
C PRO A 31 -2.91 -0.64 -0.78
N ALA A 32 -3.25 0.26 -1.72
CA ALA A 32 -4.18 -0.09 -2.78
C ALA A 32 -3.62 -1.27 -3.63
N GLN A 33 -4.41 -2.04 -4.36
CA GLN A 33 -5.88 -2.08 -4.41
C GLN A 33 -6.41 -3.32 -3.66
N TRP A 34 -7.47 -3.13 -2.87
CA TRP A 34 -8.25 -4.20 -2.22
C TRP A 34 -9.72 -3.77 -2.05
N TYR A 35 -10.58 -4.64 -1.53
CA TYR A 35 -11.98 -4.30 -1.22
C TYR A 35 -12.07 -3.15 -0.20
N PRO A 36 -12.85 -2.08 -0.46
CA PRO A 36 -12.94 -0.90 0.41
C PRO A 36 -14.04 -0.99 1.48
N THR A 37 -14.57 -2.17 1.76
CA THR A 37 -15.70 -2.35 2.70
C THR A 37 -15.24 -2.50 4.16
N GLN A 38 -13.97 -2.86 4.38
CA GLN A 38 -13.41 -3.13 5.70
C GLN A 38 -11.87 -3.00 5.67
N PRO A 39 -11.22 -2.74 6.82
CA PRO A 39 -9.78 -2.84 6.93
C PRO A 39 -9.30 -4.25 6.62
N TYR A 40 -8.10 -4.38 6.04
CA TYR A 40 -7.43 -5.67 5.95
C TYR A 40 -6.69 -5.98 7.25
N LEU A 41 -6.66 -7.25 7.63
CA LEU A 41 -6.33 -7.68 8.99
C LEU A 41 -4.82 -7.74 9.31
N SER A 42 -3.92 -7.73 8.31
CA SER A 42 -2.47 -7.81 8.52
C SER A 42 -1.92 -6.64 9.35
N THR A 43 -2.11 -5.44 8.80
CA THR A 43 -2.26 -4.14 9.46
C THR A 43 -2.44 -4.15 10.99
N PRO A 44 -3.69 -4.36 11.44
CA PRO A 44 -4.09 -4.44 12.84
C PRO A 44 -3.31 -5.43 13.71
N TYR A 45 -3.01 -6.63 13.20
CA TYR A 45 -2.29 -7.64 13.99
C TYR A 45 -0.84 -7.26 14.21
N LEU A 46 -0.13 -6.89 13.15
CA LEU A 46 1.28 -6.50 13.24
C LEU A 46 1.45 -5.28 14.14
N THR A 47 0.53 -4.32 14.03
CA THR A 47 0.51 -3.13 14.90
C THR A 47 0.34 -3.52 16.37
N SER A 48 -0.64 -4.37 16.67
CA SER A 48 -0.89 -4.84 18.05
C SER A 48 0.32 -5.58 18.62
N TYR A 49 0.86 -6.52 17.84
CA TYR A 49 2.00 -7.33 18.22
C TYR A 49 3.25 -6.49 18.51
N LEU A 50 3.62 -5.58 17.61
CA LEU A 50 4.81 -4.74 17.79
C LEU A 50 4.66 -3.77 18.96
N ARG A 51 3.47 -3.19 19.16
CA ARG A 51 3.18 -2.34 20.34
C ARG A 51 3.30 -3.13 21.64
N ALA A 52 2.83 -4.39 21.68
CA ALA A 52 2.99 -5.27 22.84
C ALA A 52 4.47 -5.57 23.15
N LYS A 53 5.35 -5.49 22.16
CA LYS A 53 6.83 -5.59 22.32
C LYS A 53 7.49 -4.25 22.67
N GLY A 54 6.72 -3.17 22.84
CA GLY A 54 7.23 -1.85 23.22
C GLY A 54 7.70 -0.97 22.05
N TRP A 55 7.38 -1.33 20.80
CA TRP A 55 7.67 -0.49 19.64
C TRP A 55 6.62 0.60 19.43
N GLU A 56 7.06 1.78 19.00
CA GLU A 56 6.15 2.81 18.51
C GLU A 56 5.74 2.51 17.07
N VAL A 57 4.46 2.20 16.87
CA VAL A 57 3.94 1.79 15.57
C VAL A 57 2.65 2.54 15.26
N ASP A 58 2.61 3.17 14.09
CA ASP A 58 1.40 3.70 13.48
C ASP A 58 0.96 2.79 12.31
N GLN A 59 -0.33 2.84 11.98
CA GLN A 59 -0.88 2.14 10.82
C GLN A 59 -1.69 3.08 9.93
N ARG A 60 -1.67 2.81 8.62
CA ARG A 60 -2.50 3.48 7.62
C ARG A 60 -3.06 2.49 6.62
N ASP A 61 -4.32 2.69 6.28
CA ASP A 61 -4.96 2.01 5.18
C ASP A 61 -4.97 2.94 3.96
N PHE A 62 -3.93 2.82 3.13
CA PHE A 62 -3.83 3.56 1.87
C PHE A 62 -4.77 2.99 0.81
N ASN A 63 -5.30 1.78 0.99
CA ASN A 63 -6.35 1.28 0.11
C ASN A 63 -7.62 2.14 0.23
N ILE A 64 -8.18 2.30 1.43
CA ILE A 64 -9.41 3.10 1.58
C ILE A 64 -9.15 4.59 1.32
N ALA A 65 -7.96 5.11 1.69
CA ALA A 65 -7.59 6.47 1.34
C ALA A 65 -7.53 6.68 -0.19
N SER A 66 -7.04 5.68 -0.95
CA SER A 66 -7.03 5.74 -2.42
C SER A 66 -8.44 5.79 -3.00
N TYR A 67 -9.37 4.96 -2.50
CA TYR A 67 -10.75 5.02 -2.96
C TYR A 67 -11.41 6.35 -2.64
N ASP A 68 -11.23 6.88 -1.43
CA ASP A 68 -11.84 8.15 -1.06
C ASP A 68 -11.39 9.29 -1.98
N GLN A 69 -10.11 9.29 -2.38
CA GLN A 69 -9.56 10.26 -3.32
C GLN A 69 -9.98 10.00 -4.77
N PHE A 70 -9.88 8.77 -5.30
CA PHE A 70 -10.33 8.48 -6.67
C PHE A 70 -11.84 8.67 -6.86
N LEU A 71 -12.62 8.48 -5.79
CA LEU A 71 -14.06 8.73 -5.75
C LEU A 71 -14.36 10.14 -5.19
N SER A 72 -13.60 11.14 -5.65
CA SER A 72 -13.80 12.54 -5.32
C SER A 72 -13.88 13.39 -6.59
N ALA A 73 -14.61 14.49 -6.53
CA ALA A 73 -14.74 15.39 -7.67
C ALA A 73 -13.39 15.91 -8.21
N PRO A 74 -12.40 16.30 -7.38
CA PRO A 74 -11.10 16.74 -7.88
C PRO A 74 -10.38 15.70 -8.76
N LEU A 75 -10.30 14.45 -8.33
CA LEU A 75 -9.57 13.42 -9.08
C LEU A 75 -10.35 12.89 -10.28
N LEU A 76 -11.68 12.84 -10.19
CA LEU A 76 -12.49 12.50 -11.35
C LEU A 76 -12.44 13.60 -12.42
N LYS A 77 -12.33 14.88 -12.06
CA LYS A 77 -12.09 15.97 -13.01
C LYS A 77 -10.70 15.89 -13.66
N ASN A 78 -9.69 15.43 -12.92
CA ASN A 78 -8.38 15.14 -13.50
C ASN A 78 -8.47 14.00 -14.52
N ALA A 79 -9.19 12.92 -14.20
CA ALA A 79 -9.43 11.81 -15.12
C ALA A 79 -10.21 12.27 -16.37
N GLU A 80 -11.27 13.05 -16.20
CA GLU A 80 -12.04 13.66 -17.29
C GLU A 80 -11.15 14.50 -18.22
N SER A 81 -10.29 15.35 -17.64
CA SER A 81 -9.35 16.18 -18.40
C SER A 81 -8.36 15.33 -19.20
N LEU A 82 -7.82 14.27 -18.61
CA LEU A 82 -6.92 13.33 -19.28
C LEU A 82 -7.63 12.56 -20.41
N MET A 83 -8.86 12.12 -20.18
CA MET A 83 -9.69 11.49 -21.22
C MET A 83 -9.96 12.43 -22.40
N ALA A 84 -10.27 13.70 -22.13
CA ALA A 84 -10.49 14.71 -23.18
C ALA A 84 -9.22 14.95 -24.02
N GLN A 85 -8.05 15.04 -23.38
CA GLN A 85 -6.76 15.17 -24.05
C GLN A 85 -6.45 13.95 -24.94
N ARG A 86 -6.67 12.73 -24.42
CA ARG A 86 -6.49 11.49 -25.18
C ARG A 86 -7.43 11.42 -26.38
N LEU A 87 -8.71 11.75 -26.20
CA LEU A 87 -9.70 11.77 -27.28
C LEU A 87 -9.29 12.75 -28.38
N GLN A 88 -8.84 13.95 -28.02
CA GLN A 88 -8.38 14.94 -28.99
C GLN A 88 -7.14 14.45 -29.76
N THR A 89 -6.22 13.78 -29.07
CA THR A 89 -5.03 13.19 -29.70
C THR A 89 -5.42 12.17 -30.76
N LEU A 90 -6.35 11.26 -30.44
CA LEU A 90 -6.84 10.25 -31.39
C LEU A 90 -7.60 10.88 -32.57
N LYS A 91 -8.43 11.91 -32.34
CA LYS A 91 -9.13 12.64 -33.42
C LYS A 91 -8.18 13.30 -34.42
N ASN A 92 -6.99 13.69 -33.97
CA ASN A 92 -5.99 14.35 -34.81
C ASN A 92 -5.13 13.36 -35.61
N GLN A 93 -5.26 12.05 -35.38
CA GLN A 93 -4.51 11.04 -36.14
C GLN A 93 -5.07 10.87 -37.55
N LYS A 94 -4.18 10.69 -38.55
CA LYS A 94 -4.55 10.53 -39.96
C LYS A 94 -5.26 9.20 -40.25
N SER A 95 -4.92 8.16 -39.50
CA SER A 95 -5.53 6.84 -39.60
C SER A 95 -5.56 6.19 -38.22
N LEU A 96 -6.63 5.45 -37.94
CA LEU A 96 -6.88 4.79 -36.66
C LEU A 96 -7.03 3.28 -36.86
N SER A 97 -6.36 2.50 -36.02
CA SER A 97 -6.62 1.07 -35.87
C SER A 97 -8.02 0.81 -35.29
N ILE A 98 -8.49 -0.44 -35.39
CA ILE A 98 -9.78 -0.85 -34.79
C ILE A 98 -9.77 -0.62 -33.27
N LYS A 99 -8.64 -0.89 -32.61
CA LYS A 99 -8.48 -0.67 -31.15
C LYS A 99 -8.58 0.81 -30.80
N GLU A 100 -7.96 1.68 -31.58
CA GLU A 100 -8.02 3.14 -31.35
C GLU A 100 -9.42 3.70 -31.59
N LYS A 101 -10.15 3.21 -32.61
CA LYS A 101 -11.56 3.59 -32.82
C LYS A 101 -12.44 3.19 -31.63
N SER A 102 -12.31 1.95 -31.16
CA SER A 102 -13.02 1.48 -29.98
C SER A 102 -12.67 2.31 -28.74
N HIS A 103 -11.38 2.64 -28.56
CA HIS A 103 -10.96 3.50 -27.45
C HIS A 103 -11.54 4.91 -27.55
N MET A 104 -11.60 5.50 -28.75
CA MET A 104 -12.28 6.79 -28.97
C MET A 104 -13.76 6.75 -28.58
N ASP A 105 -14.48 5.69 -28.95
CA ASP A 105 -15.89 5.54 -28.61
C ASP A 105 -16.09 5.44 -27.08
N VAL A 106 -15.21 4.70 -26.40
CA VAL A 106 -15.19 4.60 -24.93
C VAL A 106 -14.94 5.96 -24.29
N LEU A 107 -13.93 6.71 -24.74
CA LEU A 107 -13.60 8.03 -24.20
C LEU A 107 -14.74 9.02 -24.42
N ALA A 108 -15.31 9.06 -25.63
CA ALA A 108 -16.43 9.93 -25.96
C ALA A 108 -17.68 9.61 -25.12
N MET A 109 -17.96 8.33 -24.90
CA MET A 109 -19.08 7.90 -24.05
C MET A 109 -18.86 8.27 -22.59
N GLY A 110 -17.65 8.06 -22.06
CA GLY A 110 -17.31 8.42 -20.68
C GLY A 110 -17.43 9.93 -20.43
N LEU A 111 -16.89 10.76 -21.34
CA LEU A 111 -17.01 12.23 -21.28
C LEU A 111 -18.45 12.74 -21.42
N LYS A 112 -19.31 12.00 -22.12
CA LYS A 112 -20.74 12.36 -22.23
C LYS A 112 -21.46 12.28 -20.88
N PHE A 113 -21.04 11.37 -20.00
CA PHE A 113 -21.69 11.10 -18.72
C PHE A 113 -20.87 11.56 -17.50
N SER A 114 -19.66 12.06 -17.71
CA SER A 114 -18.70 12.41 -16.64
C SER A 114 -19.27 13.42 -15.65
N ASP A 115 -19.90 14.50 -16.10
CA ASP A 115 -20.49 15.53 -15.22
C ASP A 115 -21.49 14.94 -14.21
N ARG A 116 -22.40 14.08 -14.68
CA ARG A 116 -23.38 13.38 -13.82
C ARG A 116 -22.70 12.42 -12.84
N ILE A 117 -21.67 11.71 -13.29
CA ILE A 117 -20.92 10.76 -12.44
C ILE A 117 -20.16 11.52 -11.34
N ILE A 118 -19.43 12.57 -11.73
CA ILE A 118 -18.62 13.43 -10.85
C ILE A 118 -19.51 14.07 -9.79
N THR A 119 -20.65 14.64 -10.19
CA THR A 119 -21.58 15.31 -9.26
C THR A 119 -22.25 14.31 -8.30
N GLY A 120 -22.43 13.06 -8.72
CA GLY A 120 -23.10 12.03 -7.93
C GLY A 120 -22.21 11.23 -6.97
N VAL A 121 -20.87 11.32 -7.08
CA VAL A 121 -19.97 10.36 -6.41
C VAL A 121 -19.99 10.45 -4.89
N GLU A 122 -20.04 11.67 -4.33
CA GLU A 122 -20.08 11.87 -2.87
C GLU A 122 -21.38 11.35 -2.26
N GLU A 123 -22.50 11.58 -2.96
CA GLU A 123 -23.79 11.05 -2.55
C GLU A 123 -23.83 9.52 -2.64
N ALA A 124 -23.22 8.94 -3.68
CA ALA A 124 -23.09 7.49 -3.80
C ALA A 124 -22.27 6.90 -2.64
N LYS A 125 -21.15 7.53 -2.24
CA LYS A 125 -20.40 7.13 -1.03
C LYS A 125 -21.27 7.24 0.23
N SER A 126 -22.07 8.30 0.36
CA SER A 126 -22.99 8.48 1.50
C SER A 126 -24.03 7.36 1.57
N VAL A 127 -24.66 6.98 0.46
CA VAL A 127 -25.58 5.83 0.39
C VAL A 127 -24.90 4.57 0.89
N LEU A 128 -23.69 4.28 0.41
CA LEU A 128 -22.96 3.05 0.78
C LEU A 128 -22.57 3.01 2.26
N ARG A 129 -22.54 4.16 2.93
CA ARG A 129 -22.17 4.34 4.34
C ARG A 129 -23.37 4.50 5.28
N THR A 130 -24.60 4.56 4.76
CA THR A 130 -25.81 4.84 5.56
C THR A 130 -26.72 3.60 5.58
N PRO A 131 -26.94 2.94 6.73
CA PRO A 131 -27.74 1.72 6.81
C PRO A 131 -29.09 1.77 6.11
N GLU A 132 -29.89 2.79 6.40
CA GLU A 132 -31.26 2.91 5.89
C GLU A 132 -31.28 3.05 4.36
N ARG A 133 -30.24 3.66 3.79
CA ARG A 133 -30.09 3.90 2.35
C ARG A 133 -29.40 2.74 1.65
N PHE A 134 -28.47 2.07 2.33
CA PHE A 134 -27.76 0.90 1.82
C PHE A 134 -28.71 -0.28 1.62
N PHE A 135 -29.67 -0.48 2.53
CA PHE A 135 -30.66 -1.56 2.42
C PHE A 135 -31.90 -1.18 1.59
N ASP A 136 -32.00 0.06 1.11
CA ASP A 136 -32.95 0.44 0.06
C ASP A 136 -32.38 0.07 -1.32
N PHE A 137 -32.89 -1.01 -1.92
CA PHE A 137 -32.33 -1.58 -3.13
C PHE A 137 -32.20 -0.59 -4.30
N PRO A 138 -33.20 0.26 -4.62
CA PRO A 138 -33.06 1.28 -5.66
C PRO A 138 -31.93 2.29 -5.37
N SER A 139 -31.84 2.80 -4.13
CA SER A 139 -30.77 3.72 -3.72
C SER A 139 -29.39 3.07 -3.84
N TYR A 140 -29.25 1.85 -3.31
CA TYR A 140 -28.01 1.08 -3.40
C TYR A 140 -27.59 0.84 -4.84
N GLN A 141 -28.51 0.38 -5.70
CA GLN A 141 -28.23 0.09 -7.09
C GLN A 141 -27.73 1.34 -7.84
N GLN A 142 -28.37 2.49 -7.60
CA GLN A 142 -27.93 3.75 -8.19
C GLN A 142 -26.54 4.16 -7.69
N ALA A 143 -26.28 4.06 -6.38
CA ALA A 143 -24.98 4.39 -5.80
C ALA A 143 -23.87 3.48 -6.33
N ASP A 144 -24.07 2.17 -6.33
CA ASP A 144 -23.14 1.18 -6.87
C ASP A 144 -22.83 1.44 -8.35
N MET A 145 -23.84 1.78 -9.16
CA MET A 145 -23.64 2.17 -10.56
C MET A 145 -22.77 3.43 -10.68
N VAL A 146 -23.00 4.45 -9.85
CA VAL A 146 -22.19 5.68 -9.86
C VAL A 146 -20.75 5.40 -9.46
N ILE A 147 -20.50 4.62 -8.39
CA ILE A 147 -19.15 4.25 -7.94
C ILE A 147 -18.41 3.48 -9.02
N LYS A 148 -19.03 2.44 -9.61
CA LYS A 148 -18.43 1.68 -10.71
C LYS A 148 -18.15 2.56 -11.93
N SER A 149 -19.05 3.47 -12.27
CA SER A 149 -18.84 4.40 -13.40
C SER A 149 -17.71 5.38 -13.12
N ALA A 150 -17.57 5.86 -11.87
CA ALA A 150 -16.49 6.75 -11.47
C ALA A 150 -15.11 6.08 -11.60
N LEU A 151 -14.96 4.84 -11.09
CA LEU A 151 -13.72 4.06 -11.26
C LEU A 151 -13.44 3.72 -12.73
N LYS A 152 -14.49 3.56 -13.54
CA LYS A 152 -14.36 3.39 -14.99
C LYS A 152 -13.77 4.65 -15.65
N LEU A 153 -14.15 5.87 -15.22
CA LEU A 153 -13.52 7.08 -15.74
C LEU A 153 -12.01 7.10 -15.48
N VAL A 154 -11.59 6.68 -14.27
CA VAL A 154 -10.16 6.53 -13.95
C VAL A 154 -9.49 5.49 -14.86
N SER A 155 -10.14 4.34 -15.07
CA SER A 155 -9.64 3.29 -15.97
C SER A 155 -9.50 3.79 -17.42
N ASP A 156 -10.52 4.49 -17.94
CA ASP A 156 -10.53 5.00 -19.31
C ASP A 156 -9.45 6.07 -19.52
N ALA A 157 -9.20 6.90 -18.50
CA ALA A 157 -8.13 7.89 -18.47
C ALA A 157 -6.72 7.26 -18.50
N HIS A 158 -6.59 6.05 -17.96
CA HIS A 158 -5.32 5.32 -17.80
C HIS A 158 -5.26 4.02 -18.60
N ALA A 159 -6.09 3.88 -19.64
CA ALA A 159 -6.10 2.69 -20.47
C ALA A 159 -4.69 2.35 -20.98
N PRO A 160 -4.28 1.07 -20.99
CA PRO A 160 -5.12 -0.12 -20.85
C PRO A 160 -5.38 -0.59 -19.40
N SER A 161 -4.98 0.17 -18.38
CA SER A 161 -5.19 -0.23 -17.00
C SER A 161 -6.67 -0.24 -16.62
N VAL A 162 -7.05 -1.24 -15.83
CA VAL A 162 -8.42 -1.46 -15.36
C VAL A 162 -8.43 -1.30 -13.85
N PHE A 163 -9.32 -0.45 -13.34
CA PHE A 163 -9.51 -0.20 -11.92
C PHE A 163 -10.98 -0.31 -11.55
N SER A 164 -11.28 -1.16 -10.56
CA SER A 164 -12.62 -1.40 -10.02
C SER A 164 -12.57 -1.63 -8.51
N LEU A 165 -13.73 -1.83 -7.89
CA LEU A 165 -13.85 -2.16 -6.46
C LEU A 165 -13.14 -3.47 -6.06
N SER A 166 -12.90 -4.37 -7.02
CA SER A 166 -12.36 -5.70 -6.76
C SER A 166 -11.02 -5.97 -7.43
N THR A 167 -10.60 -5.14 -8.39
CA THR A 167 -9.34 -5.38 -9.10
C THR A 167 -8.65 -4.09 -9.52
N PHE A 168 -7.32 -4.18 -9.58
CA PHE A 168 -6.50 -3.33 -10.43
C PHE A 168 -5.64 -4.23 -11.32
N GLU A 169 -5.64 -3.96 -12.62
CA GLU A 169 -4.78 -4.64 -13.57
C GLU A 169 -4.10 -3.59 -14.45
N SER A 170 -2.79 -3.71 -14.63
CA SER A 170 -2.02 -2.83 -15.53
C SER A 170 -2.51 -2.88 -16.97
N GLY A 171 -3.19 -3.96 -17.38
CA GLY A 171 -3.50 -4.25 -18.79
C GLY A 171 -2.27 -4.68 -19.60
N THR A 172 -1.11 -4.80 -18.93
CA THR A 172 0.17 -5.16 -19.55
C THR A 172 0.81 -6.35 -18.85
N ARG A 173 0.17 -7.08 -17.95
CA ARG A 173 0.81 -8.18 -17.19
C ARG A 173 2.12 -7.73 -16.52
N ALA A 174 2.14 -6.49 -16.02
CA ALA A 174 3.31 -5.94 -15.33
C ALA A 174 3.52 -6.60 -13.95
N GLU A 175 2.44 -7.10 -13.38
CA GLU A 175 2.37 -7.82 -12.10
C GLU A 175 3.17 -9.13 -12.10
N GLU A 176 3.47 -9.68 -13.27
CA GLU A 176 4.10 -10.99 -13.45
C GLU A 176 5.62 -10.93 -13.66
N SER A 177 6.24 -9.73 -13.63
CA SER A 177 7.68 -9.58 -13.88
C SER A 177 8.25 -8.38 -13.14
N THR A 178 9.35 -8.58 -12.43
CA THR A 178 10.09 -7.52 -11.71
C THR A 178 10.45 -6.36 -12.63
N ARG A 179 10.99 -6.64 -13.83
CA ARG A 179 11.31 -5.62 -14.84
C ARG A 179 10.07 -4.84 -15.31
N ARG A 180 8.95 -5.51 -15.55
CA ARG A 180 7.73 -4.82 -16.02
C ARG A 180 7.08 -4.03 -14.88
N ALA A 181 7.16 -4.53 -13.65
CA ALA A 181 6.74 -3.79 -12.46
C ALA A 181 7.59 -2.52 -12.28
N HIS A 182 8.91 -2.58 -12.52
CA HIS A 182 9.78 -1.41 -12.58
C HIS A 182 9.25 -0.36 -13.57
N GLU A 183 9.00 -0.78 -14.83
CA GLU A 183 8.48 0.10 -15.90
C GLU A 183 7.11 0.69 -15.52
N ALA A 184 6.15 -0.15 -15.13
CA ALA A 184 4.79 0.26 -14.79
C ALA A 184 4.71 1.13 -13.53
N SER A 185 5.63 0.98 -12.59
CA SER A 185 5.68 1.84 -11.40
C SER A 185 6.07 3.29 -11.71
N ARG A 186 6.60 3.56 -12.91
CA ARG A 186 7.05 4.87 -13.42
C ARG A 186 6.23 5.38 -14.60
N ASP A 187 5.36 4.55 -15.17
CA ASP A 187 4.49 4.94 -16.29
C ASP A 187 3.31 5.80 -15.83
N GLN A 188 3.48 7.12 -15.88
CA GLN A 188 2.43 8.09 -15.53
C GLN A 188 1.19 8.01 -16.45
N ALA A 189 1.32 7.44 -17.66
CA ALA A 189 0.21 7.35 -18.57
C ALA A 189 -0.79 6.26 -18.13
N THR A 190 -0.29 5.11 -17.67
CA THR A 190 -1.14 3.94 -17.34
C THR A 190 -1.31 3.70 -15.85
N ASN A 191 -0.42 4.23 -15.00
CA ASN A 191 -0.49 4.02 -13.56
C ASN A 191 -1.17 5.21 -12.85
N PRO A 192 -2.46 5.10 -12.45
CA PRO A 192 -3.17 6.19 -11.78
C PRO A 192 -2.63 6.51 -10.39
N PHE A 193 -1.93 5.57 -9.75
CA PHE A 193 -1.49 5.70 -8.37
C PHE A 193 -0.28 6.63 -8.22
N ILE A 194 0.50 6.86 -9.28
CA ILE A 194 1.65 7.79 -9.22
C ILE A 194 1.17 9.19 -8.85
N HIS A 195 0.18 9.72 -9.58
CA HIS A 195 -0.36 11.05 -9.31
C HIS A 195 -1.00 11.11 -7.91
N LEU A 196 -1.80 10.10 -7.55
CA LEU A 196 -2.43 10.00 -6.23
C LEU A 196 -1.39 10.09 -5.10
N TYR A 197 -0.34 9.27 -5.16
CA TYR A 197 0.65 9.22 -4.10
C TYR A 197 1.50 10.49 -4.06
N GLU A 198 2.04 10.93 -5.20
CA GLU A 198 2.92 12.10 -5.25
C GLU A 198 2.23 13.40 -4.82
N ARG A 199 0.95 13.56 -5.15
CA ARG A 199 0.22 14.82 -4.95
C ARG A 199 -0.66 14.84 -3.71
N ILE A 200 -1.05 13.68 -3.19
CA ILE A 200 -2.08 13.61 -2.15
C ILE A 200 -1.61 12.79 -0.95
N LEU A 201 -1.41 11.48 -1.11
CA LEU A 201 -1.20 10.61 0.05
C LEU A 201 0.19 10.78 0.68
N ILE A 202 1.26 10.88 -0.11
CA ILE A 202 2.61 11.10 0.43
C ILE A 202 2.70 12.48 1.08
N PRO A 203 2.25 13.59 0.48
CA PRO A 203 2.24 14.90 1.16
C PRO A 203 1.40 14.96 2.46
N GLY A 204 0.41 14.06 2.62
CA GLY A 204 -0.47 14.01 3.79
C GLY A 204 0.16 13.44 5.06
N GLU A 205 1.39 12.91 5.00
CA GLU A 205 2.09 12.31 6.14
C GLU A 205 3.44 13.01 6.39
N ASN A 206 3.83 13.11 7.66
CA ASN A 206 5.16 13.60 8.03
C ASN A 206 6.16 12.45 8.09
N TRP A 207 6.76 12.10 6.95
CA TRP A 207 7.68 10.97 6.81
C TRP A 207 9.00 11.10 7.59
N GLN A 208 9.32 12.30 8.08
CA GLN A 208 10.49 12.50 8.97
C GLN A 208 10.24 11.94 10.37
N ASN A 209 9.00 11.61 10.72
CA ASN A 209 8.65 11.01 12.00
C ASN A 209 8.87 9.50 12.05
N TYR A 210 9.21 8.86 10.92
CA TYR A 210 9.34 7.42 10.82
C TYR A 210 10.76 7.06 10.39
N ASP A 211 11.19 5.89 10.83
CA ASP A 211 12.46 5.26 10.45
C ASP A 211 12.23 4.02 9.59
N VAL A 212 11.10 3.34 9.78
CA VAL A 212 10.75 2.10 9.09
C VAL A 212 9.35 2.19 8.51
N VAL A 213 9.18 1.75 7.27
CA VAL A 213 7.86 1.61 6.63
C VAL A 213 7.66 0.17 6.18
N GLY A 214 6.64 -0.49 6.73
CA GLY A 214 6.21 -1.81 6.30
C GLY A 214 5.04 -1.72 5.32
N ILE A 215 5.16 -2.28 4.11
CA ILE A 215 4.08 -2.30 3.12
C ILE A 215 3.59 -3.73 2.91
N SER A 216 2.32 -3.98 3.25
CA SER A 216 1.70 -5.32 3.21
C SER A 216 1.00 -5.58 1.87
N ILE A 217 1.69 -6.19 0.91
CA ILE A 217 1.15 -6.55 -0.42
C ILE A 217 0.65 -8.00 -0.39
N ILE A 218 -0.66 -8.19 -0.44
CA ILE A 218 -1.29 -9.50 -0.25
C ILE A 218 -1.59 -10.20 -1.58
N GLY A 219 -2.17 -9.47 -2.52
CA GLY A 219 -2.65 -10.01 -3.79
C GLY A 219 -2.03 -9.36 -5.02
N ILE A 220 -2.28 -9.97 -6.18
CA ILE A 220 -1.77 -9.52 -7.48
C ILE A 220 -2.18 -8.07 -7.78
N SER A 221 -3.45 -7.70 -7.49
CA SER A 221 -3.99 -6.35 -7.67
C SER A 221 -3.26 -5.27 -6.86
N GLN A 222 -2.49 -5.66 -5.84
CA GLN A 222 -1.70 -4.74 -5.02
C GLN A 222 -0.25 -4.58 -5.50
N ILE A 223 0.23 -5.39 -6.45
CA ILE A 223 1.65 -5.39 -6.83
C ILE A 223 2.05 -4.03 -7.40
N ILE A 224 1.38 -3.55 -8.45
CA ILE A 224 1.73 -2.25 -9.05
C ILE A 224 1.52 -1.08 -8.08
N PRO A 225 0.33 -0.85 -7.51
CA PRO A 225 0.14 0.23 -6.53
C PRO A 225 1.05 0.13 -5.29
N GLY A 226 1.31 -1.07 -4.77
CA GLY A 226 2.19 -1.27 -3.61
C GLY A 226 3.66 -0.98 -3.94
N LEU A 227 4.16 -1.47 -5.07
CA LEU A 227 5.53 -1.20 -5.52
C LEU A 227 5.72 0.25 -5.97
N THR A 228 4.71 0.88 -6.56
CA THR A 228 4.74 2.33 -6.85
C THR A 228 4.89 3.14 -5.57
N LEU A 229 4.15 2.81 -4.50
CA LEU A 229 4.30 3.47 -3.21
C LEU A 229 5.72 3.24 -2.65
N ALA A 230 6.19 2.00 -2.65
CA ALA A 230 7.49 1.63 -2.12
C ALA A 230 8.63 2.39 -2.81
N ARG A 231 8.63 2.42 -4.15
CA ARG A 231 9.58 3.20 -4.97
C ARG A 231 9.55 4.68 -4.60
N LEU A 232 8.37 5.29 -4.60
CA LEU A 232 8.24 6.74 -4.34
C LEU A 232 8.75 7.10 -2.95
N LEU A 233 8.48 6.26 -1.94
CA LEU A 233 8.99 6.48 -0.59
C LEU A 233 10.51 6.32 -0.53
N LYS A 234 11.05 5.27 -1.16
CA LYS A 234 12.49 5.02 -1.17
C LYS A 234 13.27 6.13 -1.89
N GLU A 235 12.76 6.62 -3.02
CA GLU A 235 13.38 7.71 -3.79
C GLU A 235 13.29 9.06 -3.04
N LYS A 236 12.16 9.34 -2.36
CA LYS A 236 11.92 10.64 -1.71
C LYS A 236 12.47 10.73 -0.29
N PHE A 237 12.58 9.61 0.42
CA PHE A 237 12.97 9.54 1.82
C PHE A 237 14.05 8.47 2.04
N PRO A 238 15.31 8.76 1.66
CA PRO A 238 16.41 7.80 1.75
C PRO A 238 16.74 7.32 3.16
N HIS A 239 16.23 8.01 4.20
CA HIS A 239 16.42 7.61 5.59
C HIS A 239 15.49 6.46 6.02
N LEU A 240 14.40 6.21 5.28
CA LEU A 240 13.42 5.18 5.64
C LEU A 240 13.92 3.78 5.25
N HIS A 241 13.93 2.86 6.22
CA HIS A 241 13.98 1.43 5.92
C HIS A 241 12.62 0.95 5.41
N ILE A 242 12.47 0.87 4.09
CA ILE A 242 11.30 0.25 3.44
C ILE A 242 11.40 -1.28 3.50
N THR A 243 10.44 -1.93 4.16
CA THR A 243 10.28 -3.39 4.14
C THR A 243 8.95 -3.78 3.50
N LEU A 244 8.97 -4.77 2.62
CA LEU A 244 7.75 -5.35 2.03
C LEU A 244 7.37 -6.63 2.77
N GLY A 245 6.11 -7.01 2.68
CA GLY A 245 5.65 -8.29 3.19
C GLY A 245 4.31 -8.70 2.61
N GLY A 246 3.90 -9.92 2.91
CA GLY A 246 2.63 -10.49 2.49
C GLY A 246 2.78 -11.79 1.68
N PRO A 247 1.70 -12.56 1.51
CA PRO A 247 1.74 -13.88 0.88
C PRO A 247 2.39 -13.92 -0.50
N ILE A 248 2.22 -12.86 -1.31
CA ILE A 248 2.77 -12.82 -2.68
C ILE A 248 4.29 -13.01 -2.70
N PHE A 249 4.99 -12.46 -1.71
CA PHE A 249 6.44 -12.56 -1.60
C PHE A 249 6.89 -13.91 -1.04
N SER A 250 6.06 -14.55 -0.23
CA SER A 250 6.36 -15.89 0.30
C SER A 250 6.30 -16.92 -0.81
N VAL A 251 5.25 -16.86 -1.63
CA VAL A 251 5.01 -17.77 -2.77
C VAL A 251 6.03 -17.55 -3.89
N ASN A 252 6.40 -16.30 -4.17
CA ASN A 252 7.30 -15.96 -5.27
C ASN A 252 8.73 -15.63 -4.83
N SER A 253 9.10 -15.98 -3.61
CA SER A 253 10.42 -15.68 -3.02
C SER A 253 11.58 -16.13 -3.94
N GLY A 254 11.47 -17.32 -4.54
CA GLY A 254 12.46 -17.83 -5.49
C GLY A 254 12.59 -17.04 -6.79
N GLN A 255 11.56 -16.31 -7.21
CA GLN A 255 11.60 -15.47 -8.42
C GLN A 255 12.37 -14.15 -8.21
N LEU A 256 12.67 -13.79 -6.96
CA LEU A 256 13.47 -12.60 -6.64
C LEU A 256 14.97 -12.90 -6.61
N ILE A 257 15.36 -14.18 -6.58
CA ILE A 257 16.76 -14.59 -6.59
C ILE A 257 17.40 -14.11 -7.89
N GLY A 258 18.57 -13.46 -7.79
CA GLY A 258 19.29 -12.93 -8.95
C GLY A 258 18.73 -11.61 -9.50
N HIS A 259 17.78 -10.99 -8.80
CA HIS A 259 17.18 -9.69 -9.16
C HIS A 259 17.46 -8.61 -8.11
N PRO A 260 18.74 -8.22 -7.89
CA PRO A 260 19.06 -7.17 -6.92
C PRO A 260 18.41 -5.82 -7.25
N GLU A 261 18.16 -5.55 -8.54
CA GLU A 261 17.48 -4.33 -9.01
C GLU A 261 16.09 -4.17 -8.39
N PHE A 262 15.38 -5.27 -8.07
CA PHE A 262 14.09 -5.21 -7.40
C PHE A 262 14.21 -4.56 -6.02
N PHE A 263 15.23 -4.95 -5.26
CA PHE A 263 15.50 -4.35 -3.96
C PHE A 263 15.95 -2.91 -4.16
N GLU A 264 16.91 -2.64 -5.04
CA GLU A 264 17.38 -1.28 -5.37
C GLU A 264 16.22 -0.31 -5.67
N ASP A 265 15.22 -0.73 -6.43
CA ASP A 265 14.04 0.06 -6.75
C ASP A 265 13.05 0.21 -5.58
N PHE A 266 12.71 -0.90 -4.91
CA PHE A 266 11.48 -0.95 -4.14
C PHE A 266 11.67 -1.07 -2.63
N CYS A 267 12.73 -1.71 -2.14
CA CYS A 267 12.83 -2.00 -0.71
C CYS A 267 14.25 -2.29 -0.21
N HIS A 268 14.40 -2.42 1.11
CA HIS A 268 15.64 -2.86 1.75
C HIS A 268 15.53 -4.32 2.21
N SER A 269 14.32 -4.76 2.54
CA SER A 269 14.05 -6.12 2.97
C SER A 269 12.64 -6.56 2.62
N ILE A 270 12.43 -7.87 2.62
CA ILE A 270 11.12 -8.50 2.44
C ILE A 270 10.93 -9.53 3.54
N VAL A 271 9.85 -9.39 4.31
CA VAL A 271 9.42 -10.37 5.30
C VAL A 271 8.53 -11.41 4.62
N THR A 272 8.90 -12.67 4.77
CA THR A 272 8.16 -13.82 4.23
C THR A 272 7.43 -14.59 5.33
N PHE A 273 6.39 -15.33 4.95
CA PHE A 273 5.52 -16.06 5.87
C PHE A 273 4.81 -15.13 6.87
N GLU A 274 4.82 -15.50 8.15
CA GLU A 274 4.28 -14.70 9.26
C GLU A 274 5.20 -13.51 9.57
N GLY A 275 4.61 -12.35 9.85
CA GLY A 275 5.34 -11.09 9.93
C GLY A 275 5.68 -10.62 11.34
N GLU A 276 5.06 -11.21 12.36
CA GLU A 276 5.07 -10.74 13.75
C GLU A 276 6.49 -10.72 14.35
N GLU A 277 7.05 -11.91 14.62
CA GLU A 277 8.39 -12.04 15.20
C GLU A 277 9.50 -11.55 14.23
N PRO A 278 9.45 -11.83 12.91
CA PRO A 278 10.42 -11.26 11.97
C PRO A 278 10.49 -9.73 11.97
N LEU A 279 9.35 -9.02 12.03
CA LEU A 279 9.37 -7.56 12.12
C LEU A 279 9.94 -7.09 13.46
N HIS A 280 9.59 -7.75 14.58
CA HIS A 280 10.18 -7.43 15.88
C HIS A 280 11.72 -7.55 15.85
N ARG A 281 12.25 -8.63 15.26
CA ARG A 281 13.70 -8.84 15.11
C ARG A 281 14.33 -7.91 14.10
N LEU A 282 13.63 -7.54 13.02
CA LEU A 282 14.09 -6.52 12.08
C LEU A 282 14.28 -5.18 12.78
N LEU A 283 13.28 -4.70 13.53
CA LEU A 283 13.38 -3.45 14.27
C LEU A 283 14.49 -3.49 15.33
N THR A 284 14.64 -4.64 16.00
CA THR A 284 15.72 -4.84 16.99
C THR A 284 17.09 -4.73 16.33
N ALA A 285 17.31 -5.42 15.20
CA ALA A 285 18.56 -5.39 14.46
C ALA A 285 18.87 -3.99 13.93
N LEU A 286 17.88 -3.30 13.34
CA LEU A 286 18.05 -1.94 12.85
C LEU A 286 18.41 -0.96 13.97
N LYS A 287 17.76 -1.08 15.14
CA LYS A 287 18.04 -0.22 16.30
C LYS A 287 19.45 -0.47 16.88
N ALA A 288 19.93 -1.71 16.84
CA ALA A 288 21.27 -2.08 17.29
C ALA A 288 22.38 -1.79 16.27
N GLY A 289 22.01 -1.59 14.99
CA GLY A 289 22.95 -1.53 13.88
C GLY A 289 23.52 -2.91 13.48
N ASP A 290 22.78 -3.98 13.78
CA ASP A 290 23.16 -5.35 13.47
C ASP A 290 22.88 -5.70 12.00
N ALA A 291 23.52 -6.76 11.51
CA ALA A 291 23.32 -7.26 10.16
C ALA A 291 21.92 -7.87 9.97
N LEU A 292 21.31 -7.60 8.80
CA LEU A 292 20.00 -8.14 8.43
C LEU A 292 19.99 -9.67 8.34
N SER A 293 21.14 -10.32 8.16
CA SER A 293 21.29 -11.78 8.13
C SER A 293 20.90 -12.48 9.43
N THR A 294 20.77 -11.72 10.52
CA THR A 294 20.31 -12.21 11.83
C THR A 294 18.79 -12.24 11.98
N VAL A 295 18.02 -11.74 11.00
CA VAL A 295 16.56 -11.64 11.07
C VAL A 295 15.91 -12.86 10.40
N PRO A 296 15.03 -13.61 11.08
CA PRO A 296 14.41 -14.80 10.50
C PRO A 296 13.39 -14.41 9.43
N ASN A 297 13.11 -15.33 8.51
CA ASN A 297 12.11 -15.16 7.44
C ASN A 297 12.34 -13.91 6.55
N LEU A 298 13.56 -13.38 6.49
CA LEU A 298 13.88 -12.18 5.74
C LEU A 298 14.58 -12.51 4.42
N ILE A 299 14.20 -11.80 3.35
CA ILE A 299 14.97 -11.70 2.12
C ILE A 299 15.55 -10.30 2.05
N HIS A 300 16.85 -10.18 1.76
CA HIS A 300 17.53 -8.89 1.66
C HIS A 300 18.73 -8.98 0.71
N LEU A 301 19.39 -7.85 0.47
CA LEU A 301 20.67 -7.82 -0.22
C LEU A 301 21.82 -8.04 0.76
N ASP A 302 22.76 -8.91 0.39
CA ASP A 302 24.12 -8.96 0.93
C ASP A 302 25.09 -8.57 -0.19
N GLY A 303 25.57 -7.32 -0.17
CA GLY A 303 26.22 -6.70 -1.31
C GLY A 303 25.28 -6.62 -2.52
N ARG A 304 25.49 -7.48 -3.52
CA ARG A 304 24.64 -7.59 -4.73
C ARG A 304 23.87 -8.90 -4.81
N GLU A 305 24.05 -9.80 -3.85
CA GLU A 305 23.35 -11.07 -3.84
C GLU A 305 22.04 -10.95 -3.07
N VAL A 306 20.97 -11.49 -3.64
CA VAL A 306 19.68 -11.63 -2.96
C VAL A 306 19.75 -12.86 -2.06
N VAL A 307 19.73 -12.65 -0.76
CA VAL A 307 19.91 -13.69 0.26
C VAL A 307 18.61 -13.95 1.00
N HIS A 308 18.33 -15.23 1.24
CA HIS A 308 17.25 -15.69 2.10
C HIS A 308 17.87 -16.15 3.42
N ASN A 309 17.41 -15.58 4.52
CA ASN A 309 17.88 -16.01 5.83
C ASN A 309 17.36 -17.41 6.15
N LYS A 310 18.25 -18.24 6.69
CA LYS A 310 17.99 -19.67 6.92
C LYS A 310 17.03 -19.93 8.08
N GLU A 311 17.05 -19.06 9.08
CA GLU A 311 16.20 -19.19 10.25
C GLU A 311 14.74 -18.90 9.87
N ARG A 312 13.84 -19.81 10.24
CA ARG A 312 12.40 -19.65 10.10
C ARG A 312 11.78 -19.68 11.49
N VAL A 313 11.00 -18.66 11.79
CA VAL A 313 10.23 -18.53 13.01
C VAL A 313 8.75 -18.36 12.65
N GLU A 314 7.90 -19.02 13.43
CA GLU A 314 6.44 -18.93 13.39
C GLU A 314 5.96 -18.88 14.83
N LEU A 315 4.94 -18.08 15.09
CA LEU A 315 4.39 -17.94 16.42
C LEU A 315 3.18 -18.85 16.58
N ARG A 316 2.95 -19.30 17.81
CA ARG A 316 1.67 -19.93 18.12
C ARG A 316 0.58 -18.87 18.17
N PHE A 317 -0.63 -19.21 17.72
CA PHE A 317 -1.72 -18.25 17.63
C PHE A 317 -2.04 -17.58 18.97
N GLU A 318 -1.90 -18.32 20.07
CA GLU A 318 -2.15 -17.83 21.45
C GLU A 318 -1.11 -16.80 21.93
N GLU A 319 0.03 -16.71 21.26
CA GLU A 319 1.10 -15.74 21.57
C GLU A 319 0.86 -14.39 20.89
N ILE A 320 -0.17 -14.29 20.05
CA ILE A 320 -0.47 -13.12 19.24
C ILE A 320 -1.60 -12.35 19.92
N PRO A 321 -1.40 -11.08 20.29
CA PRO A 321 -2.46 -10.28 20.88
C PRO A 321 -3.59 -10.06 19.87
N GLY A 322 -4.79 -9.75 20.38
CA GLY A 322 -5.91 -9.35 19.54
C GLY A 322 -5.54 -8.14 18.66
N PRO A 323 -6.11 -8.04 17.44
CA PRO A 323 -5.80 -6.95 16.52
C PRO A 323 -6.27 -5.60 17.09
N THR A 324 -5.54 -4.52 16.79
CA THR A 324 -5.98 -3.14 17.07
C THR A 324 -6.35 -2.42 15.78
N PHE A 325 -7.50 -1.78 15.75
CA PHE A 325 -7.97 -0.96 14.63
C PHE A 325 -7.72 0.54 14.87
N ASP A 326 -7.00 0.88 15.95
CA ASP A 326 -6.69 2.26 16.31
C ASP A 326 -5.83 2.92 15.23
N GLY A 327 -6.23 4.12 14.82
CA GLY A 327 -5.57 4.87 13.75
C GLY A 327 -6.11 4.57 12.34
N LEU A 328 -7.03 3.61 12.18
CA LEU A 328 -7.69 3.36 10.89
C LEU A 328 -8.96 4.21 10.74
N PRO A 329 -9.26 4.73 9.52
CA PRO A 329 -10.39 5.61 9.29
C PRO A 329 -11.69 4.81 9.13
N MET A 330 -12.19 4.23 10.23
CA MET A 330 -13.32 3.28 10.20
C MET A 330 -14.60 3.83 9.53
N HIS A 331 -14.80 5.15 9.53
CA HIS A 331 -15.94 5.82 8.90
C HIS A 331 -15.79 6.01 7.37
N ASN A 332 -14.59 5.78 6.82
CA ASN A 332 -14.33 5.96 5.39
C ASN A 332 -14.64 4.70 4.56
N TYR A 333 -14.70 3.52 5.17
CA TYR A 333 -15.03 2.29 4.45
C TYR A 333 -16.42 2.37 3.81
N LEU A 334 -16.57 1.80 2.60
CA LEU A 334 -17.81 1.79 1.84
C LEU A 334 -18.72 0.66 2.34
N SER A 335 -19.17 0.79 3.59
CA SER A 335 -20.03 -0.16 4.28
C SER A 335 -21.02 0.58 5.20
N PRO A 336 -22.26 0.10 5.35
CA PRO A 336 -23.26 0.76 6.22
C PRO A 336 -22.90 0.67 7.70
N TYR A 337 -22.08 -0.31 8.08
CA TYR A 337 -21.62 -0.51 9.44
C TYR A 337 -20.10 -0.71 9.45
N PRO A 338 -19.41 -0.34 10.53
CA PRO A 338 -18.03 -0.76 10.74
C PRO A 338 -17.94 -2.29 10.74
N ILE A 339 -17.11 -2.84 9.85
CA ILE A 339 -16.81 -4.27 9.79
C ILE A 339 -15.43 -4.51 10.38
N ILE A 340 -15.36 -5.39 11.37
CA ILE A 340 -14.14 -5.77 12.06
C ILE A 340 -13.78 -7.21 11.69
N PRO A 341 -12.74 -7.42 10.86
CA PRO A 341 -12.28 -8.78 10.56
C PRO A 341 -11.64 -9.42 11.79
N VAL A 342 -11.88 -10.72 11.97
CA VAL A 342 -11.29 -11.53 13.04
C VAL A 342 -10.70 -12.79 12.44
N LEU A 343 -9.47 -13.14 12.84
CA LEU A 343 -8.83 -14.40 12.46
C LEU A 343 -9.21 -15.46 13.49
N GLN A 344 -9.84 -16.55 13.04
CA GLN A 344 -10.26 -17.65 13.92
C GLN A 344 -9.27 -18.82 13.93
N SER A 345 -8.49 -18.99 12.87
CA SER A 345 -7.45 -20.03 12.75
C SER A 345 -6.34 -19.59 11.79
N ARG A 346 -5.19 -20.27 11.86
CA ARG A 346 -4.05 -20.13 10.92
C ARG A 346 -3.71 -21.49 10.30
N GLY A 347 -3.21 -21.45 9.07
CA GLY A 347 -2.97 -22.66 8.28
C GLY A 347 -4.25 -23.19 7.63
N CYS A 348 -4.10 -23.84 6.48
CA CYS A 348 -5.17 -24.60 5.83
C CYS A 348 -5.11 -26.06 6.26
#